data_AF-A0A965I689-F1
#
_entry.id   AF-A0A965I689-F1
#
_cell.length_a   1.000
_cell.length_b   1.000
_cell.length_c   1.000
_cell.angle_alpha   90.00
_cell.angle_beta   90.00
_cell.angle_gamma   90.00
#
_symmetry.space_group_name_H-M   'P 1'
#
loop_
_entity.id
_entity.type
_entity.pdbx_description
1 polymer ?
#
loop_
_entity_poly.entity_id
_entity_poly.type
_entity_poly.pdbx_seq_one_letter_code
_entity_poly.pdbx_strand_id
1 'polypeptide(L)'
;MATAPEAAPDAGAEAAPKKKKPILLIAGIAVGSIVVMVGIAFGTLYFSGFYEKKAELAAMDKLEELEAAATKAKDEAPAKLRKEAPEATRFEKNYLQLEKDLMTNITGSKKVMVVNIALMTHYDTRVFDNVKKHEFALRSAMLDIMRQTTDEETKKPDFRKELAEKLKEVMNKRLEEYEDFGGIEEVYFNSFVMQ
;
A
#
# COMPACT_ATOMS: atom_id res chain seq x y z
N MET A 1 -48.35 -26.85 35.56
CA MET A 1 -47.92 -27.55 34.33
C MET A 1 -48.55 -26.84 33.13
N ALA A 2 -47.80 -26.65 32.05
CA ALA A 2 -48.20 -26.52 30.63
C ALA A 2 -49.33 -25.53 30.16
N THR A 3 -48.89 -24.49 29.43
CA THR A 3 -49.35 -24.00 28.08
C THR A 3 -50.73 -23.34 27.80
N ALA A 4 -50.72 -22.47 26.77
CA ALA A 4 -51.76 -21.53 26.25
C ALA A 4 -52.72 -22.19 25.19
N PRO A 5 -53.51 -21.53 24.27
CA PRO A 5 -53.39 -20.17 23.66
C PRO A 5 -54.67 -19.34 23.27
N GLU A 6 -54.43 -18.06 22.96
CA GLU A 6 -54.88 -17.15 21.85
C GLU A 6 -56.19 -17.32 21.00
N ALA A 7 -56.94 -16.21 20.77
CA ALA A 7 -57.64 -15.82 19.51
C ALA A 7 -58.32 -14.40 19.57
N ALA A 8 -58.46 -13.71 18.42
CA ALA A 8 -59.24 -12.47 18.14
C ALA A 8 -60.03 -12.66 16.79
N PRO A 9 -60.65 -11.68 16.04
CA PRO A 9 -60.83 -10.21 16.19
C PRO A 9 -62.19 -9.57 15.65
N ASP A 10 -62.26 -8.22 15.60
CA ASP A 10 -62.77 -7.29 14.54
C ASP A 10 -64.24 -6.80 14.26
N ALA A 11 -64.30 -5.59 13.65
CA ALA A 11 -65.32 -4.85 12.84
C ALA A 11 -66.62 -4.24 13.46
N GLY A 12 -67.12 -3.05 13.03
CA GLY A 12 -66.64 -1.99 12.10
C GLY A 12 -67.77 -1.11 11.45
N ALA A 13 -67.44 -0.14 10.56
CA ALA A 13 -68.30 0.69 9.63
C ALA A 13 -68.66 2.19 9.96
N GLU A 14 -69.24 2.92 8.97
CA GLU A 14 -69.52 4.40 8.87
C GLU A 14 -70.74 4.69 7.90
N ALA A 15 -71.35 5.90 7.70
CA ALA A 15 -71.72 7.07 8.53
C ALA A 15 -72.38 8.25 7.71
N ALA A 16 -72.82 9.34 8.38
CA ALA A 16 -73.04 10.72 7.85
C ALA A 16 -74.16 10.93 6.75
N PRO A 17 -74.32 12.09 6.03
CA PRO A 17 -73.74 13.46 6.12
C PRO A 17 -74.72 14.66 5.86
N LYS A 18 -74.19 15.92 5.74
CA LYS A 18 -74.70 17.20 5.08
C LYS A 18 -74.58 18.46 5.99
N LYS A 19 -74.40 19.75 5.59
CA LYS A 19 -73.61 20.49 4.54
C LYS A 19 -73.96 22.04 4.54
N LYS A 20 -73.09 23.01 4.92
CA LYS A 20 -73.20 24.51 4.64
C LYS A 20 -71.89 25.33 4.90
N LYS A 21 -71.76 26.56 4.36
CA LYS A 21 -70.63 26.89 3.44
C LYS A 21 -69.73 28.17 3.54
N PRO A 22 -69.88 29.21 4.40
CA PRO A 22 -69.01 30.41 4.32
C PRO A 22 -67.73 30.36 5.19
N ILE A 23 -67.79 29.75 6.38
CA ILE A 23 -66.64 29.69 7.33
C ILE A 23 -65.46 28.90 6.74
N LEU A 24 -65.73 27.84 5.96
CA LEU A 24 -64.69 27.06 5.29
C LEU A 24 -63.84 27.90 4.31
N LEU A 25 -64.40 28.96 3.72
CA LEU A 25 -63.66 29.81 2.78
C LEU A 25 -62.68 30.73 3.52
N ILE A 26 -63.13 31.35 4.61
CA ILE A 26 -62.30 32.22 5.46
C ILE A 26 -61.22 31.39 6.16
N ALA A 27 -61.58 30.21 6.69
CA ALA A 27 -60.62 29.25 7.23
C ALA A 27 -59.62 28.78 6.16
N GLY A 28 -60.07 28.51 4.93
CA GLY A 28 -59.20 28.16 3.81
C GLY A 28 -58.19 29.27 3.45
N ILE A 29 -58.60 30.54 3.48
CA ILE A 29 -57.70 31.68 3.23
C ILE A 29 -56.71 31.87 4.39
N ALA A 30 -57.15 31.73 5.65
CA ALA A 30 -56.28 31.83 6.82
C ALA A 30 -55.26 30.67 6.90
N VAL A 31 -55.66 29.45 6.57
CA VAL A 31 -54.74 28.31 6.46
C VAL A 31 -53.80 28.51 5.26
N GLY A 32 -54.32 29.01 4.13
CA GLY A 32 -53.51 29.34 2.95
C GLY A 32 -52.41 30.36 3.24
N SER A 33 -52.71 31.45 3.96
CA SER A 33 -51.71 32.46 4.32
C SER A 33 -50.66 31.94 5.31
N ILE A 34 -51.04 31.05 6.23
CA ILE A 34 -50.09 30.35 7.12
C ILE A 34 -49.17 29.43 6.30
N VAL A 35 -49.70 28.65 5.35
CA VAL A 35 -48.88 27.79 4.49
C VAL A 35 -47.93 28.60 3.61
N VAL A 36 -48.35 29.76 3.11
CA VAL A 36 -47.48 30.69 2.36
C VAL A 36 -46.40 31.29 3.26
N MET A 37 -46.71 31.72 4.48
CA MET A 37 -45.72 32.19 5.46
C MET A 37 -44.68 31.12 5.80
N VAL A 38 -45.13 29.88 6.05
CA VAL A 38 -44.22 28.74 6.31
C VAL A 38 -43.37 28.44 5.07
N GLY A 39 -43.93 28.51 3.86
CA GLY A 39 -43.20 28.32 2.61
C GLY A 39 -42.13 29.40 2.37
N ILE A 40 -42.41 30.67 2.69
CA ILE A 40 -41.43 31.77 2.61
C ILE A 40 -40.33 31.59 3.67
N ALA A 41 -40.69 31.21 4.91
CA ALA A 41 -39.71 30.93 5.96
C ALA A 41 -38.81 29.73 5.61
N PHE A 42 -39.37 28.65 5.06
CA PHE A 42 -38.58 27.51 4.60
C PHE A 42 -37.70 27.86 3.38
N GLY A 43 -38.24 28.61 2.42
CA GLY A 43 -37.50 29.05 1.23
C GLY A 43 -36.31 29.94 1.57
N THR A 44 -36.49 30.89 2.51
CA THR A 44 -35.41 31.75 3.00
C THR A 44 -34.38 30.98 3.83
N LEU A 45 -34.79 30.03 4.68
CA LEU A 45 -33.85 29.16 5.42
C LEU A 45 -33.07 28.21 4.50
N TYR A 46 -33.68 27.73 3.41
CA TYR A 46 -33.01 26.90 2.41
C TYR A 46 -32.00 27.71 1.60
N PHE A 47 -32.40 28.86 1.06
CA PHE A 47 -31.52 29.69 0.22
C PHE A 47 -30.42 30.44 1.00
N SER A 48 -30.59 30.64 2.32
CA SER A 48 -29.55 31.21 3.19
C SER A 48 -28.51 30.20 3.68
N GLY A 49 -28.59 28.92 3.26
CA GLY A 49 -27.65 27.88 3.66
C GLY A 49 -27.72 27.53 5.15
N PHE A 50 -28.81 27.86 5.84
CA PHE A 50 -28.93 27.64 7.30
C PHE A 50 -28.80 26.16 7.66
N TYR A 51 -29.35 25.27 6.82
CA TYR A 51 -29.23 23.82 7.00
C TYR A 51 -27.83 23.29 6.67
N GLU A 52 -27.13 23.86 5.68
CA GLU A 52 -25.73 23.52 5.40
C GLU A 52 -24.82 23.95 6.55
N LYS A 53 -24.93 25.19 7.04
CA LYS A 53 -24.17 25.65 8.22
C LYS A 53 -24.43 24.81 9.46
N LYS A 54 -25.67 24.33 9.66
CA LYS A 54 -25.98 23.45 10.79
C LYS A 54 -25.40 22.04 10.62
N ALA A 55 -25.32 21.54 9.38
CA ALA A 55 -24.65 20.28 9.06
C ALA A 55 -23.12 20.40 9.16
N GLU A 56 -22.54 21.53 8.75
CA GLU A 56 -21.11 21.84 8.86
C GLU A 56 -20.68 21.99 10.33
N LEU A 57 -21.45 22.71 11.15
CA LEU A 57 -21.20 22.81 12.60
C LEU A 57 -21.27 21.43 13.27
N ALA A 58 -22.30 20.65 12.96
CA ALA A 58 -22.45 19.29 13.48
C ALA A 58 -21.38 18.30 12.94
N ALA A 59 -20.77 18.59 11.79
CA ALA A 59 -19.64 17.84 11.27
C ALA A 59 -18.33 18.25 11.97
N MET A 60 -18.14 19.55 12.25
CA MET A 60 -17.01 20.09 13.02
C MET A 60 -17.03 19.57 14.46
N ASP A 61 -18.14 19.67 15.19
CA ASP A 61 -18.28 19.12 16.56
C ASP A 61 -17.89 17.63 16.59
N LYS A 62 -18.31 16.88 15.57
CA LYS A 62 -18.04 15.44 15.46
C LYS A 62 -16.60 15.13 15.04
N LEU A 63 -15.96 16.01 14.28
CA LEU A 63 -14.56 15.92 13.91
C LEU A 63 -13.67 16.24 15.11
N GLU A 64 -14.01 17.27 15.88
CA GLU A 64 -13.32 17.65 17.12
C GLU A 64 -13.49 16.59 18.21
N GLU A 65 -14.67 15.97 18.34
CA GLU A 65 -14.88 14.81 19.21
C GLU A 65 -14.05 13.59 18.76
N LEU A 66 -13.92 13.35 17.44
CA LEU A 66 -13.07 12.31 16.87
C LEU A 66 -11.56 12.60 17.08
N GLU A 67 -11.12 13.84 16.96
CA GLU A 67 -9.73 14.24 17.20
C GLU A 67 -9.38 14.22 18.71
N ALA A 68 -10.32 14.62 19.58
CA ALA A 68 -10.17 14.50 21.03
C ALA A 68 -10.12 13.02 21.47
N ALA A 69 -10.96 12.16 20.88
CA ALA A 69 -10.92 10.72 21.09
C ALA A 69 -9.63 10.09 20.56
N ALA A 70 -9.16 10.49 19.36
CA ALA A 70 -7.90 10.03 18.79
C ALA A 70 -6.68 10.48 19.61
N THR A 71 -6.73 11.68 20.21
CA THR A 71 -5.67 12.21 21.07
C THR A 71 -5.62 11.46 22.39
N LYS A 72 -6.77 11.21 23.05
CA LYS A 72 -6.83 10.35 24.25
C LYS A 72 -6.40 8.91 23.97
N ALA A 73 -6.76 8.35 22.80
CA ALA A 73 -6.35 7.01 22.40
C ALA A 73 -4.84 6.88 22.10
N LYS A 74 -4.11 8.00 22.00
CA LYS A 74 -2.67 8.03 21.73
C LYS A 74 -1.79 7.99 22.98
N ASP A 75 -2.33 8.36 24.14
CA ASP A 75 -1.58 8.46 25.41
C ASP A 75 -1.71 7.17 26.27
N GLU A 76 -2.81 6.42 26.15
CA GLU A 76 -3.13 5.28 27.04
C GLU A 76 -3.42 3.94 26.31
N ALA A 77 -2.55 3.48 25.41
CA ALA A 77 -2.53 2.07 24.99
C ALA A 77 -1.16 1.59 24.45
N PRO A 78 -0.70 0.37 24.80
CA PRO A 78 0.58 -0.16 24.33
C PRO A 78 0.55 -0.47 22.82
N ALA A 79 1.74 -0.55 22.22
CA ALA A 79 1.97 -0.78 20.79
C ALA A 79 1.19 -1.99 20.22
N LYS A 80 -0.04 -1.74 19.76
CA LYS A 80 -0.82 -2.70 18.99
C LYS A 80 -0.32 -2.65 17.55
N LEU A 81 0.43 -3.68 17.17
CA LEU A 81 0.88 -3.88 15.80
C LEU A 81 -0.27 -3.62 14.84
N ARG A 82 -0.09 -2.63 13.98
CA ARG A 82 -1.00 -2.41 12.86
C ARG A 82 -0.97 -3.68 12.03
N LYS A 83 -2.14 -4.29 11.84
CA LYS A 83 -2.34 -5.13 10.67
C LYS A 83 -2.66 -4.19 9.52
N GLU A 84 -1.63 -3.44 9.10
CA GLU A 84 -1.64 -2.73 7.83
C GLU A 84 -2.09 -3.74 6.77
N ALA A 85 -3.13 -3.37 6.01
CA ALA A 85 -3.39 -4.04 4.74
C ALA A 85 -2.06 -3.98 3.97
N PRO A 86 -1.53 -5.11 3.48
CA PRO A 86 -0.14 -5.23 3.10
C PRO A 86 0.18 -4.10 2.14
N GLU A 87 0.98 -3.14 2.61
CA GLU A 87 1.34 -2.01 1.79
C GLU A 87 1.97 -2.58 0.54
N ALA A 88 1.63 -1.97 -0.59
CA ALA A 88 2.49 -2.09 -1.75
C ALA A 88 3.77 -1.27 -1.46
N THR A 89 4.57 -1.71 -0.48
CA THR A 89 6.03 -1.58 -0.44
C THR A 89 6.53 -2.31 -1.68
N ARG A 90 6.33 -1.64 -2.81
CA ARG A 90 6.34 -2.18 -4.16
C ARG A 90 7.78 -2.32 -4.58
N PHE A 91 8.46 -3.31 -3.98
CA PHE A 91 9.74 -3.89 -4.36
C PHE A 91 10.57 -2.88 -5.17
N GLU A 92 11.09 -1.85 -4.51
CA GLU A 92 11.83 -0.81 -5.19
C GLU A 92 13.19 -1.39 -5.56
N LYS A 93 13.49 -1.44 -6.87
CA LYS A 93 14.74 -2.02 -7.38
C LYS A 93 15.90 -1.13 -6.97
N ASN A 94 16.57 -1.51 -5.90
CA ASN A 94 17.78 -0.88 -5.42
C ASN A 94 18.98 -1.49 -6.15
N TYR A 95 19.95 -0.65 -6.53
CA TYR A 95 21.16 -1.07 -7.26
C TYR A 95 22.43 -0.60 -6.57
N LEU A 96 23.44 -1.46 -6.50
CA LEU A 96 24.78 -1.14 -6.00
C LEU A 96 25.82 -1.57 -7.03
N GLN A 97 26.58 -0.62 -7.58
CA GLN A 97 27.74 -0.91 -8.42
C GLN A 97 28.99 -1.13 -7.56
N LEU A 98 29.81 -2.12 -7.90
CA LEU A 98 31.10 -2.35 -7.25
C LEU A 98 32.14 -1.36 -7.77
N GLU A 99 32.92 -0.77 -6.85
CA GLU A 99 33.88 0.30 -7.16
C GLU A 99 35.04 -0.15 -8.05
N LYS A 100 35.45 -1.43 -7.95
CA LYS A 100 36.59 -1.97 -8.69
C LYS A 100 36.20 -3.17 -9.53
N ASP A 101 36.62 -3.12 -10.79
CA ASP A 101 36.47 -4.16 -11.80
C ASP A 101 37.13 -5.48 -11.37
N LEU A 102 36.57 -6.57 -11.88
CA LEU A 102 37.12 -7.92 -11.74
C LEU A 102 37.88 -8.28 -13.02
N MET A 103 39.14 -8.67 -12.87
CA MET A 103 40.01 -9.11 -13.97
C MET A 103 40.46 -10.55 -13.73
N THR A 104 40.26 -11.42 -14.72
CA THR A 104 40.69 -12.83 -14.67
C THR A 104 41.16 -13.31 -16.04
N ASN A 105 42.05 -14.31 -16.06
CA ASN A 105 42.42 -15.02 -17.28
C ASN A 105 41.38 -16.13 -17.55
N ILE A 106 41.04 -16.33 -18.83
CA ILE A 106 40.13 -17.40 -19.25
C ILE A 106 40.89 -18.73 -19.32
N THR A 107 40.34 -19.79 -18.71
CA THR A 107 40.96 -21.11 -18.70
C THR A 107 41.03 -21.69 -20.12
N GLY A 108 42.23 -22.17 -20.49
CA GLY A 108 42.52 -22.68 -21.84
C GLY A 108 42.77 -21.61 -22.91
N SER A 109 42.85 -20.33 -22.54
CA SER A 109 43.04 -19.21 -23.47
C SER A 109 44.15 -18.26 -23.04
N LYS A 110 44.62 -17.41 -23.96
CA LYS A 110 45.46 -16.24 -23.63
C LYS A 110 44.63 -15.00 -23.30
N LYS A 111 43.30 -15.11 -23.42
CA LYS A 111 42.37 -14.00 -23.26
C LYS A 111 42.18 -13.61 -21.79
N VAL A 112 41.99 -12.32 -21.56
CA VAL A 112 41.66 -11.73 -20.27
C VAL A 112 40.21 -11.23 -20.30
N MET A 113 39.45 -11.57 -19.26
CA MET A 113 38.09 -11.10 -19.02
C MET A 113 38.12 -10.01 -17.94
N VAL A 114 37.63 -8.81 -18.29
CA VAL A 114 37.50 -7.65 -17.40
C VAL A 114 36.02 -7.28 -17.32
N VAL A 115 35.49 -7.20 -16.10
CA VAL A 115 34.05 -7.04 -15.85
C VAL A 115 33.81 -6.06 -14.71
N ASN A 116 32.95 -5.07 -14.92
CA ASN A 116 32.38 -4.25 -13.86
C ASN A 116 30.97 -4.77 -13.50
N ILE A 117 30.71 -4.97 -12.21
CA ILE A 117 29.49 -5.61 -11.71
C ILE A 117 28.62 -4.60 -10.96
N ALA A 118 27.31 -4.66 -11.19
CA ALA A 118 26.30 -4.09 -10.33
C ALA A 118 25.34 -5.18 -9.80
N LEU A 119 24.83 -4.98 -8.60
CA LEU A 119 23.94 -5.90 -7.90
C LEU A 119 22.57 -5.25 -7.78
N MET A 120 21.51 -6.03 -7.96
CA MET A 120 20.13 -5.61 -7.73
C MET A 120 19.52 -6.38 -6.57
N THR A 121 18.76 -5.67 -5.74
CA THR A 121 17.97 -6.22 -4.64
C THR A 121 16.66 -5.45 -4.52
N HIS A 122 15.57 -6.13 -4.18
CA HIS A 122 14.34 -5.48 -3.71
C HIS A 122 14.23 -5.52 -2.17
N TYR A 123 15.24 -6.04 -1.47
CA TYR A 123 15.33 -6.07 -0.02
C TYR A 123 15.84 -4.73 0.55
N ASP A 124 15.92 -4.67 1.88
CA ASP A 124 16.42 -3.52 2.64
C ASP A 124 17.90 -3.20 2.33
N THR A 125 18.24 -1.92 2.48
CA THR A 125 19.58 -1.31 2.44
C THR A 125 20.67 -2.10 3.16
N ARG A 126 20.31 -2.85 4.23
CA ARG A 126 21.19 -3.79 4.94
C ARG A 126 21.92 -4.79 4.02
N VAL A 127 21.32 -5.21 2.91
CA VAL A 127 22.01 -6.09 1.93
C VAL A 127 23.25 -5.41 1.37
N PHE A 128 23.15 -4.12 1.04
CA PHE A 128 24.27 -3.35 0.48
C PHE A 128 25.33 -3.03 1.53
N ASP A 129 24.96 -2.81 2.78
CA ASP A 129 25.93 -2.62 3.85
C ASP A 129 26.70 -3.92 4.12
N ASN A 130 26.02 -5.08 4.11
CA ASN A 130 26.66 -6.39 4.20
C ASN A 130 27.59 -6.66 2.99
N VAL A 131 27.16 -6.32 1.76
CA VAL A 131 27.99 -6.42 0.55
C VAL A 131 29.24 -5.56 0.65
N LYS A 132 29.13 -4.29 1.08
CA LYS A 132 30.28 -3.38 1.25
C LYS A 132 31.22 -3.87 2.35
N LYS A 133 30.67 -4.29 3.50
CA LYS A 133 31.43 -4.86 4.64
C LYS A 133 32.27 -6.07 4.23
N HIS A 134 31.70 -6.96 3.41
CA HIS A 134 32.34 -8.20 2.95
C HIS A 134 32.87 -8.14 1.51
N GLU A 135 33.03 -6.95 0.93
CA GLU A 135 33.34 -6.77 -0.50
C GLU A 135 34.59 -7.53 -0.93
N PHE A 136 35.62 -7.60 -0.07
CA PHE A 136 36.85 -8.36 -0.32
C PHE A 136 36.61 -9.87 -0.46
N ALA A 137 35.78 -10.45 0.41
CA ALA A 137 35.47 -11.87 0.38
C ALA A 137 34.57 -12.23 -0.81
N LEU A 138 33.57 -11.39 -1.08
CA LEU A 138 32.72 -11.50 -2.27
C LEU A 138 33.55 -11.37 -3.55
N ARG A 139 34.45 -10.39 -3.63
CA ARG A 139 35.40 -10.22 -4.74
C ARG A 139 36.25 -11.46 -4.95
N SER A 140 36.83 -12.04 -3.90
CA SER A 140 37.60 -13.28 -4.01
C SER A 140 36.75 -14.42 -4.59
N ALA A 141 35.55 -14.63 -4.05
CA ALA A 141 34.66 -15.70 -4.47
C ALA A 141 34.17 -15.54 -5.92
N MET A 142 33.90 -14.30 -6.36
CA MET A 142 33.58 -13.99 -7.77
C MET A 142 34.77 -14.26 -8.69
N LEU A 143 36.00 -13.87 -8.31
CA LEU A 143 37.21 -14.13 -9.08
C LEU A 143 37.49 -15.64 -9.22
N ASP A 144 37.22 -16.44 -8.17
CA ASP A 144 37.36 -17.90 -8.22
C ASP A 144 36.39 -18.55 -9.24
N ILE A 145 35.17 -18.03 -9.38
CA ILE A 145 34.21 -18.46 -10.42
C ILE A 145 34.63 -17.98 -11.80
N MET A 146 34.99 -16.70 -11.93
CA MET A 146 35.41 -16.13 -13.21
C MET A 146 36.63 -16.86 -13.80
N ARG A 147 37.61 -17.24 -12.96
CA ARG A 147 38.80 -18.02 -13.37
C ARG A 147 38.46 -19.40 -13.94
N GLN A 148 37.38 -20.03 -13.49
CA GLN A 148 36.96 -21.36 -13.96
C GLN A 148 36.35 -21.33 -15.38
N THR A 149 35.98 -20.14 -15.87
CA THR A 149 35.43 -19.94 -17.22
C THR A 149 36.36 -20.48 -18.29
N THR A 150 35.83 -21.31 -19.18
CA THR A 150 36.56 -21.86 -20.34
C THR A 150 36.32 -21.05 -21.63
N ASP A 151 37.27 -21.11 -22.58
CA ASP A 151 37.11 -20.46 -23.90
C ASP A 151 35.91 -20.98 -24.70
N GLU A 152 35.45 -22.22 -24.44
CA GLU A 152 34.24 -22.79 -25.04
C GLU A 152 32.96 -22.20 -24.45
N GLU A 153 32.86 -22.07 -23.12
CA GLU A 153 31.72 -21.40 -22.47
C GLU A 153 31.56 -19.97 -22.97
N THR A 154 32.66 -19.22 -23.15
CA THR A 154 32.60 -17.80 -23.58
C THR A 154 31.99 -17.56 -24.96
N LYS A 155 31.87 -18.62 -25.79
CA LYS A 155 31.27 -18.58 -27.12
C LYS A 155 29.76 -18.84 -27.12
N LYS A 156 29.18 -19.31 -26.00
CA LYS A 156 27.74 -19.55 -25.90
C LYS A 156 26.96 -18.23 -25.94
N PRO A 157 25.78 -18.17 -26.57
CA PRO A 157 24.96 -16.95 -26.61
C PRO A 157 24.50 -16.51 -25.21
N ASP A 158 24.18 -17.45 -24.33
CA ASP A 158 23.70 -17.20 -22.97
C ASP A 158 24.80 -17.13 -21.90
N PHE A 159 26.08 -17.19 -22.31
CA PHE A 159 27.24 -17.21 -21.39
C PHE A 159 27.18 -16.12 -20.30
N ARG A 160 26.79 -14.89 -20.67
CA ARG A 160 26.68 -13.78 -19.70
C ARG A 160 25.59 -14.05 -18.65
N LYS A 161 24.47 -14.68 -19.02
CA LYS A 161 23.41 -15.03 -18.07
C LYS A 161 23.88 -16.16 -17.15
N GLU A 162 24.46 -17.23 -17.71
CA GLU A 162 25.05 -18.34 -16.96
C GLU A 162 26.10 -17.83 -15.95
N LEU A 163 26.96 -16.88 -16.34
CA LEU A 163 27.96 -16.28 -15.46
C LEU A 163 27.31 -15.42 -14.37
N ALA A 164 26.33 -14.57 -14.70
CA ALA A 164 25.63 -13.74 -13.73
C ALA A 164 24.91 -14.59 -12.66
N GLU A 165 24.30 -15.70 -13.05
CA GLU A 165 23.67 -16.66 -12.14
C GLU A 165 24.68 -17.34 -11.22
N LYS A 166 25.80 -17.87 -11.77
CA LYS A 166 26.90 -18.46 -10.97
C LYS A 166 27.48 -17.47 -9.97
N LEU A 167 27.67 -16.21 -10.38
CA LEU A 167 28.18 -15.15 -9.49
C LEU A 167 27.16 -14.80 -8.39
N LYS A 168 25.88 -14.66 -8.73
CA LYS A 168 24.80 -14.43 -7.75
C LYS A 168 24.78 -15.53 -6.68
N GLU A 169 24.76 -16.79 -7.10
CA GLU A 169 24.71 -17.94 -6.21
C GLU A 169 25.87 -17.92 -5.21
N VAL A 170 27.09 -17.72 -5.71
CA VAL A 170 28.29 -17.65 -4.87
C VAL A 170 28.29 -16.43 -3.95
N MET A 171 27.84 -15.26 -4.41
CA MET A 171 27.74 -14.08 -3.55
C MET A 171 26.72 -14.26 -2.42
N ASN A 172 25.52 -14.78 -2.73
CA ASN A 172 24.51 -15.06 -1.70
C ASN A 172 25.01 -16.12 -0.72
N LYS A 173 25.60 -17.21 -1.20
CA LYS A 173 26.18 -18.24 -0.33
C LYS A 173 27.23 -17.67 0.63
N ARG A 174 28.09 -16.75 0.18
CA ARG A 174 29.06 -16.07 1.06
C ARG A 174 28.42 -15.09 2.04
N LEU A 175 27.36 -14.40 1.65
CA LEU A 175 26.59 -13.54 2.56
C LEU A 175 25.84 -14.36 3.63
N GLU A 176 25.26 -15.50 3.25
CA GLU A 176 24.64 -16.47 4.15
C GLU A 176 25.67 -17.06 5.13
N GLU A 177 26.86 -17.44 4.66
CA GLU A 177 27.95 -17.95 5.50
C GLU A 177 28.49 -16.94 6.55
N TYR A 178 28.26 -15.63 6.39
CA TYR A 178 28.84 -14.58 7.26
C TYR A 178 27.81 -13.76 8.05
N GLU A 179 26.59 -13.59 7.54
CA GLU A 179 25.55 -12.72 8.12
C GLU A 179 24.18 -13.44 8.24
N ASP A 180 24.14 -14.75 7.98
CA ASP A 180 22.94 -15.60 7.92
C ASP A 180 21.85 -15.07 6.97
N PHE A 181 22.22 -14.21 6.01
CA PHE A 181 21.28 -13.49 5.15
C PHE A 181 21.83 -13.19 3.74
N GLY A 182 21.38 -13.97 2.76
CA GLY A 182 21.52 -13.69 1.33
C GLY A 182 20.37 -12.80 0.83
N GLY A 183 20.65 -11.90 -0.12
CA GLY A 183 19.67 -10.90 -0.57
C GLY A 183 19.94 -10.27 -1.93
N ILE A 184 20.88 -10.81 -2.71
CA ILE A 184 21.16 -10.37 -4.08
C ILE A 184 20.24 -11.16 -5.02
N GLU A 185 19.43 -10.46 -5.81
CA GLU A 185 18.44 -11.11 -6.68
C GLU A 185 18.94 -11.28 -8.11
N GLU A 186 19.65 -10.27 -8.62
CA GLU A 186 20.26 -10.27 -9.95
C GLU A 186 21.63 -9.59 -9.93
N VAL A 187 22.51 -10.08 -10.80
CA VAL A 187 23.86 -9.54 -11.02
C VAL A 187 23.92 -9.02 -12.45
N TYR A 188 24.31 -7.77 -12.60
CA TYR A 188 24.38 -7.04 -13.86
C TYR A 188 25.84 -6.75 -14.21
N PHE A 189 26.16 -6.71 -15.51
CA PHE A 189 27.47 -6.33 -16.01
C PHE A 189 27.40 -4.95 -16.68
N ASN A 190 27.86 -3.92 -15.96
CA ASN A 190 27.87 -2.54 -16.45
C ASN A 190 28.98 -2.34 -17.50
N SER A 191 30.08 -3.09 -17.37
CA SER A 191 31.12 -3.23 -18.38
C SER A 191 31.49 -4.70 -18.50
N PHE A 192 31.67 -5.18 -19.73
CA PHE A 192 32.08 -6.54 -20.01
C PHE A 192 33.00 -6.56 -21.23
N VAL A 193 34.28 -6.87 -21.01
CA VAL A 193 35.33 -6.84 -22.03
C VAL A 193 36.12 -8.16 -21.99
N MET A 194 36.34 -8.76 -23.16
CA MET A 194 37.27 -9.87 -23.35
C MET A 194 38.28 -9.46 -24.42
N GLN A 195 39.58 -9.66 -24.16
CA GLN A 195 40.71 -9.37 -25.05
C GLN A 195 41.63 -10.57 -25.13
#